data_AF-A0A8H6WS04-F1
#
_entry.id   AF-A0A8H6WS04-F1
#
_cell.length_a   1.000
_cell.length_b   1.000
_cell.length_c   1.000
_cell.angle_alpha   90.00
_cell.angle_beta   90.00
_cell.angle_gamma   90.00
#
_symmetry.space_group_name_H-M   'P 1'
#
loop_
_entity.id
_entity.type
_entity.pdbx_description
1 polymer ?
#
loop_
_entity_poly.entity_id
_entity_poly.type
_entity_poly.pdbx_seq_one_letter_code
_entity_poly.pdbx_strand_id
1 'polypeptide(L)'
;MSSMSSCPSCTDGLAYALQTATTMPICTTCTTAVPFLYTEYSEYNLRLEQCQVCAREQRAQPVELKTHSFADSYVEHDSLTLLLDLILLKRGVFRHLLYNRDTEPRRLVKGVVVNPPVDAYKELERASLLRTIGRGLCALEALGDHSALRRTLVIRWSHLNPNQPPDESPWTTETLNALFRTLVGVLVETFAFHSGVICACFIVLSVADRIGKRSKNELSAIRREFRFSLIPLTLFYSSLTKLFLLFLLTIWRPSGDGPPLRWPFGLQIFSDEDIDREWVVRNVLGGMSAGFGLRVILDTPPIFTTLIIICGWVVKTAMSHLVSRWVGGDEQTGEAWLAYSIP
;
A
#
# COMPACT_ATOMS: atom_id res chain seq x y z
N MET A 1 54.00 -39.48 23.34
CA MET A 1 53.89 -38.97 21.96
C MET A 1 52.56 -39.46 21.42
N SER A 2 51.55 -38.70 21.00
CA SER A 2 51.13 -37.32 21.18
C SER A 2 49.62 -37.35 20.88
N SER A 3 48.76 -36.93 21.80
CA SER A 3 47.31 -36.85 21.58
C SER A 3 46.98 -35.60 20.73
N MET A 4 46.45 -35.80 19.52
CA MET A 4 45.91 -34.70 18.72
C MET A 4 44.46 -34.42 19.14
N SER A 5 44.27 -33.27 19.79
CA SER A 5 42.99 -32.62 20.04
C SER A 5 42.54 -31.88 18.77
N SER A 6 41.42 -32.28 18.20
CA SER A 6 40.75 -31.56 17.10
C SER A 6 39.85 -30.45 17.66
N CYS A 7 40.16 -29.20 17.29
CA CYS A 7 39.36 -28.00 17.57
C CYS A 7 38.02 -27.99 16.81
N PRO A 8 36.89 -27.68 17.48
CA PRO A 8 35.64 -27.35 16.82
C PRO A 8 35.48 -25.83 16.75
N SER A 9 35.88 -25.18 15.65
CA SER A 9 35.65 -23.73 15.51
C SER A 9 35.56 -23.18 14.08
N CYS A 10 35.33 -24.02 13.06
CA CYS A 10 35.22 -23.52 11.67
C CYS A 10 33.93 -23.91 10.93
N THR A 11 33.00 -24.63 11.56
CA THR A 11 31.74 -25.05 10.92
C THR A 11 30.52 -24.20 11.28
N ASP A 12 30.61 -23.38 12.34
CA ASP A 12 29.46 -22.58 12.82
C ASP A 12 29.23 -21.30 12.01
N GLY A 13 30.26 -20.79 11.31
CA GLY A 13 30.15 -19.58 10.48
C GLY A 13 29.41 -19.76 9.16
N LEU A 14 29.42 -20.99 8.61
CA LEU A 14 28.77 -21.31 7.32
C LEU A 14 27.33 -21.77 7.48
N ALA A 15 26.97 -22.34 8.64
CA ALA A 15 25.59 -22.71 8.98
C ALA A 15 24.69 -21.47 9.22
N TYR A 16 25.28 -20.34 9.64
CA TYR A 16 24.56 -19.06 9.76
C TYR A 16 24.42 -18.32 8.41
N ALA A 17 25.34 -18.57 7.48
CA ALA A 17 25.38 -17.90 6.18
C ALA A 17 24.47 -18.55 5.11
N LEU A 18 24.00 -19.78 5.37
CA LEU A 18 23.05 -20.51 4.51
C LEU A 18 21.63 -20.50 5.09
N GLN A 19 21.33 -19.52 5.94
CA GLN A 19 19.96 -19.12 6.21
C GLN A 19 19.40 -18.61 4.87
N THR A 20 18.56 -19.45 4.28
CA THR A 20 17.69 -19.24 3.13
C THR A 20 17.27 -17.80 2.95
N ALA A 21 16.97 -17.39 1.71
CA ALA A 21 16.42 -16.09 1.35
C ALA A 21 14.99 -15.82 1.92
N THR A 22 14.75 -16.23 3.16
CA THR A 22 13.63 -15.84 4.00
C THR A 22 13.81 -14.38 4.37
N THR A 23 12.92 -13.52 3.85
CA THR A 23 12.78 -12.14 4.29
C THR A 23 12.69 -12.11 5.80
N MET A 24 13.57 -11.35 6.47
CA MET A 24 13.49 -11.25 7.93
C MET A 24 12.29 -10.38 8.28
N PRO A 25 11.36 -10.85 9.14
CA PRO A 25 10.26 -10.02 9.59
C PRO A 25 10.78 -8.75 10.29
N ILE A 26 9.97 -7.70 10.27
CA ILE A 26 10.28 -6.45 10.96
C ILE A 26 9.27 -6.19 12.07
N CYS A 27 9.72 -5.55 13.14
CA CYS A 27 8.81 -5.06 14.16
C CYS A 27 7.90 -3.97 13.57
N THR A 28 6.58 -4.10 13.74
CA THR A 28 5.61 -3.14 13.18
C THR A 28 5.66 -1.76 13.87
N THR A 29 6.33 -1.66 15.03
CA THR A 29 6.52 -0.41 15.78
C THR A 29 7.87 0.27 15.45
N CYS A 30 8.99 -0.39 15.78
CA CYS A 30 10.32 0.22 15.64
C CYS A 30 11.07 -0.16 14.35
N THR A 31 10.49 -1.02 13.50
CA THR A 31 11.08 -1.45 12.21
C THR A 31 12.35 -2.27 12.31
N THR A 32 12.80 -2.61 13.52
CA THR A 32 13.96 -3.48 13.72
C THR A 32 13.64 -4.88 13.23
N ALA A 33 14.56 -5.50 12.48
CA ALA A 33 14.42 -6.89 12.04
C ALA A 33 14.35 -7.83 13.26
N VAL A 34 13.46 -8.80 13.20
CA VAL A 34 13.26 -9.84 14.21
C VAL A 34 13.36 -11.21 13.54
N PRO A 35 13.85 -12.23 14.25
CA PRO A 35 14.06 -13.55 13.63
C PRO A 35 12.74 -14.27 13.34
N PHE A 36 11.75 -14.11 14.23
CA PHE A 36 10.42 -14.71 14.11
C PHE A 36 9.40 -13.76 14.75
N LEU A 37 8.15 -13.80 14.27
CA LEU A 37 7.05 -13.00 14.83
C LEU A 37 6.27 -13.75 15.91
N TYR A 38 6.17 -15.06 15.78
CA TYR A 38 5.45 -15.91 16.71
C TYR A 38 6.02 -17.33 16.71
N THR A 39 5.82 -18.01 17.84
CA THR A 39 6.11 -19.43 18.01
C THR A 39 4.79 -20.20 18.03
N GLU A 40 4.68 -21.21 17.17
CA GLU A 40 3.54 -22.12 17.05
C GLU A 40 3.83 -23.40 17.87
N TYR A 41 3.03 -23.63 18.91
CA TYR A 41 3.09 -24.85 19.73
C TYR A 41 2.09 -25.92 19.25
N SER A 42 0.92 -25.48 18.76
CA SER A 42 -0.12 -26.30 18.14
C SER A 42 -1.01 -25.42 17.25
N GLU A 43 -1.93 -26.03 16.49
CA GLU A 43 -2.84 -25.33 15.55
C GLU A 43 -3.59 -24.15 16.17
N TYR A 44 -3.89 -24.21 17.47
CA TYR A 44 -4.64 -23.17 18.19
C TYR A 44 -3.83 -22.48 19.30
N ASN A 45 -2.53 -22.73 19.39
CA ASN A 45 -1.68 -22.16 20.43
C ASN A 45 -0.43 -21.56 19.81
N LEU A 46 -0.51 -20.25 19.58
CA LEU A 46 0.61 -19.42 19.17
C LEU A 46 0.98 -18.46 20.29
N ARG A 47 2.26 -18.09 20.34
CA ARG A 47 2.78 -17.08 21.25
C ARG A 47 3.56 -16.05 20.45
N LEU A 48 3.17 -14.78 20.57
CA LEU A 48 3.86 -13.66 19.94
C LEU A 48 5.26 -13.45 20.54
N GLU A 49 6.22 -13.21 19.66
CA GLU A 49 7.59 -12.85 20.02
C GLU A 49 7.66 -11.36 20.41
N GLN A 50 8.55 -11.03 21.35
CA GLN A 50 8.74 -9.67 21.82
C GLN A 50 9.91 -9.00 21.09
N CYS A 51 9.71 -7.76 20.67
CA CYS A 51 10.78 -6.93 20.14
C CYS A 51 11.69 -6.43 21.27
N GLN A 52 12.96 -6.79 21.22
CA GLN A 52 13.94 -6.42 22.25
C GLN A 52 14.20 -4.91 22.33
N VAL A 53 14.12 -4.20 21.20
CA VAL A 53 14.31 -2.74 21.15
C VAL A 53 13.14 -2.04 21.83
N CYS A 54 11.91 -2.34 21.42
CA CYS A 54 10.70 -1.78 22.03
C CYS A 54 10.58 -2.19 23.51
N ALA A 55 10.93 -3.42 23.87
CA ALA A 55 10.93 -3.86 25.26
C ALA A 55 11.93 -3.08 26.14
N ARG A 56 13.09 -2.71 25.60
CA ARG A 56 14.06 -1.86 26.31
C ARG A 56 13.55 -0.44 26.47
N GLU A 57 13.00 0.16 25.41
CA GLU A 57 12.42 1.51 25.46
C GLU A 57 11.25 1.60 26.45
N GLN A 58 10.38 0.59 26.48
CA GLN A 58 9.25 0.55 27.41
C GLN A 58 9.64 0.35 28.87
N ARG A 59 10.81 -0.25 29.18
CA ARG A 59 11.30 -0.32 30.58
C ARG A 59 11.61 1.05 31.15
N ALA A 60 11.92 2.03 30.30
CA ALA A 60 12.17 3.41 30.72
C ALA A 60 10.90 4.25 30.89
N GLN A 61 9.72 3.72 30.52
CA GLN A 61 8.45 4.45 30.58
C GLN A 61 7.68 4.18 31.88
N PRO A 62 6.82 5.12 32.34
CA PRO A 62 5.93 4.92 33.48
C PRO A 62 4.97 3.75 33.25
N VAL A 63 4.56 3.07 34.34
CA VAL A 63 3.72 1.86 34.29
C VAL A 63 2.39 2.12 33.57
N GLU A 64 1.81 3.31 33.70
CA GLU A 64 0.54 3.70 33.08
C GLU A 64 0.59 3.82 31.54
N LEU A 65 1.78 3.97 30.96
CA LEU A 65 1.96 4.11 29.50
C LEU A 65 2.53 2.84 28.85
N LYS A 66 2.71 1.77 29.65
CA LYS A 66 3.39 0.55 29.21
C LYS A 66 2.47 -0.27 28.30
N THR A 67 2.73 -0.15 27.01
CA THR A 67 2.09 -0.98 25.97
C THR A 67 2.78 -2.34 25.85
N HIS A 68 2.16 -3.29 25.15
CA HIS A 68 2.80 -4.56 24.86
C HIS A 68 4.02 -4.37 23.93
N SER A 69 5.10 -5.11 24.16
CA SER A 69 6.35 -5.07 23.37
C SER A 69 6.40 -6.11 22.25
N PHE A 70 5.25 -6.59 21.78
CA PHE A 70 5.20 -7.59 20.71
C PHE A 70 5.81 -7.05 19.42
N ALA A 71 6.54 -7.91 18.71
CA ALA A 71 7.15 -7.53 17.44
C ALA A 71 6.07 -7.19 16.41
N ASP A 72 5.00 -7.97 16.38
CA ASP A 72 3.84 -7.70 15.55
C ASP A 72 2.56 -8.19 16.24
N SER A 73 1.74 -7.26 16.74
CA SER A 73 0.45 -7.60 17.35
C SER A 73 -0.61 -8.02 16.33
N TYR A 74 -0.44 -7.63 15.06
CA TYR A 74 -1.44 -7.86 14.01
C TYR A 74 -1.56 -9.32 13.60
N VAL A 75 -0.61 -10.18 14.01
CA VAL A 75 -0.68 -11.64 13.82
C VAL A 75 -1.92 -12.24 14.47
N GLU A 76 -2.38 -11.70 15.61
CA GLU A 76 -3.57 -12.18 16.31
C GLU A 76 -4.87 -11.49 15.86
N HIS A 77 -4.77 -10.43 15.05
CA HIS A 77 -5.92 -9.63 14.65
C HIS A 77 -6.72 -10.32 13.54
N ASP A 78 -8.04 -10.20 13.58
CA ASP A 78 -8.91 -10.68 12.53
C ASP A 78 -8.87 -9.78 11.29
N SER A 79 -9.32 -10.30 10.14
CA SER A 79 -9.27 -9.57 8.87
C SER A 79 -10.08 -8.26 8.90
N LEU A 80 -11.14 -8.18 9.70
CA LEU A 80 -11.92 -6.95 9.84
C LEU A 80 -11.13 -5.86 10.58
N THR A 81 -10.47 -6.21 11.70
CA THR A 81 -9.60 -5.25 12.41
C THR A 81 -8.45 -4.79 11.53
N LEU A 82 -7.85 -5.70 10.75
CA LEU A 82 -6.82 -5.33 9.77
C LEU A 82 -7.35 -4.34 8.74
N LEU A 83 -8.54 -4.60 8.18
CA LEU A 83 -9.17 -3.71 7.20
C LEU A 83 -9.47 -2.33 7.77
N LEU A 84 -10.03 -2.25 8.98
CA LEU A 84 -10.33 -0.99 9.65
C LEU A 84 -9.06 -0.19 9.93
N ASP A 85 -8.04 -0.82 10.50
CA ASP A 85 -6.76 -0.18 10.77
C ASP A 85 -6.05 0.29 9.49
N LEU A 86 -6.27 -0.42 8.38
CA LEU A 86 -5.73 -0.07 7.07
C LEU A 86 -6.44 1.16 6.49
N ILE A 87 -7.77 1.22 6.58
CA ILE A 87 -8.58 2.39 6.21
C ILE A 87 -8.18 3.61 7.06
N LEU A 88 -7.89 3.41 8.34
CA LEU A 88 -7.42 4.44 9.26
C LEU A 88 -5.94 4.81 9.09
N LEU A 89 -5.25 4.23 8.10
CA LEU A 89 -3.85 4.49 7.80
C LEU A 89 -2.95 4.28 9.04
N LYS A 90 -3.16 3.20 9.81
CA LYS A 90 -2.23 2.89 10.90
C LYS A 90 -0.93 2.32 10.33
N ARG A 91 0.22 2.86 10.77
CA ARG A 91 1.54 2.43 10.26
C ARG A 91 1.81 0.93 10.48
N GLY A 92 1.34 0.41 11.61
CA GLY A 92 1.61 -0.96 12.02
C GLY A 92 1.00 -1.98 11.06
N VAL A 93 -0.25 -1.79 10.63
CA VAL A 93 -0.90 -2.71 9.68
C VAL A 93 -0.27 -2.67 8.30
N PHE A 94 0.22 -1.51 7.83
CA PHE A 94 0.99 -1.44 6.58
C PHE A 94 2.25 -2.30 6.69
N ARG A 95 3.00 -2.19 7.79
CA ARG A 95 4.21 -2.99 8.00
C ARG A 95 3.90 -4.48 8.11
N HIS A 96 2.81 -4.81 8.79
CA HIS A 96 2.31 -6.18 8.88
C HIS A 96 2.05 -6.76 7.48
N LEU A 97 1.22 -6.10 6.68
CA LEU A 97 0.80 -6.60 5.36
C LEU A 97 1.91 -6.58 4.30
N LEU A 98 2.85 -5.65 4.39
CA LEU A 98 3.89 -5.46 3.37
C LEU A 98 5.17 -6.25 3.63
N TYR A 99 5.58 -6.40 4.89
CA TYR A 99 6.86 -7.02 5.25
C TYR A 99 6.73 -8.32 6.04
N ASN A 100 5.66 -8.45 6.83
CA ASN A 100 5.47 -9.58 7.72
C ASN A 100 4.46 -10.62 7.19
N ARG A 101 3.79 -10.30 6.09
CA ARG A 101 2.87 -11.24 5.46
C ARG A 101 3.64 -12.46 5.00
N ASP A 102 3.07 -13.63 5.27
CA ASP A 102 3.63 -14.93 4.88
C ASP A 102 4.94 -15.33 5.61
N THR A 103 5.28 -14.68 6.74
CA THR A 103 6.44 -15.10 7.55
C THR A 103 6.20 -16.44 8.21
N GLU A 104 7.15 -17.36 8.07
CA GLU A 104 7.03 -18.69 8.65
C GLU A 104 7.16 -18.66 10.18
N PRO A 105 6.29 -19.37 10.92
CA PRO A 105 6.38 -19.45 12.37
C PRO A 105 7.60 -20.26 12.82
N ARG A 106 8.08 -19.93 14.02
CA ARG A 106 8.97 -20.85 14.75
C ARG A 106 8.12 -22.04 15.24
N ARG A 107 8.43 -23.26 14.78
CA ARG A 107 7.75 -24.48 15.23
C ARG A 107 8.55 -25.22 16.28
N LEU A 108 7.92 -25.54 17.40
CA LEU A 108 8.49 -26.39 18.46
C LEU A 108 7.86 -27.77 18.38
N VAL A 109 8.57 -28.73 17.79
CA VAL A 109 8.12 -30.13 17.74
C VAL A 109 8.77 -30.88 18.90
N LYS A 110 7.98 -31.32 19.88
CA LYS A 110 8.44 -32.10 21.05
C LYS A 110 9.60 -31.44 21.82
N GLY A 111 9.58 -30.11 21.95
CA GLY A 111 10.63 -29.36 22.65
C GLY A 111 11.94 -29.19 21.87
N VAL A 112 12.02 -29.70 20.65
CA VAL A 112 13.15 -29.47 19.73
C VAL A 112 12.74 -28.38 18.73
N VAL A 113 13.60 -27.38 18.58
CA VAL A 113 13.47 -26.37 17.52
C VAL A 113 13.79 -27.06 16.20
N VAL A 114 12.78 -27.27 15.36
CA VAL A 114 12.98 -27.79 14.01
C VAL A 114 12.98 -26.59 13.08
N ASN A 115 14.16 -26.23 12.56
CA ASN A 115 14.21 -25.28 11.45
C ASN A 115 13.48 -25.91 10.25
N PRO A 116 12.68 -25.14 9.49
CA PRO A 116 12.01 -25.68 8.32
C PRO A 116 13.04 -26.31 7.37
N PRO A 117 12.75 -27.48 6.78
CA PRO A 117 13.65 -28.07 5.79
C PRO A 117 13.79 -27.09 4.62
N VAL A 118 15.04 -26.81 4.25
CA VAL A 118 15.41 -25.95 3.12
C VAL A 118 15.10 -26.69 1.82
N ASP A 119 13.82 -26.77 1.45
CA ASP A 119 13.39 -27.30 0.17
C ASP A 119 13.58 -26.21 -0.91
N ALA A 120 14.80 -26.08 -1.41
CA ALA A 120 15.17 -25.14 -2.49
C ALA A 120 14.31 -25.29 -3.77
N TYR A 121 13.62 -26.43 -3.94
CA TYR A 121 12.69 -26.68 -5.03
C TYR A 121 11.34 -25.97 -4.88
N LYS A 122 10.83 -25.80 -3.65
CA LYS A 122 9.59 -25.06 -3.38
C LYS A 122 9.77 -23.55 -3.48
N GLU A 123 10.98 -23.06 -3.22
CA GLU A 123 11.35 -21.64 -3.37
C GLU A 123 11.36 -21.19 -4.84
N LEU A 124 11.82 -22.04 -5.77
CA LEU A 124 11.80 -21.74 -7.21
C LEU A 124 10.35 -21.75 -7.76
N GLU A 125 9.53 -22.67 -7.27
CA GLU A 125 8.10 -22.75 -7.60
C GLU A 125 7.32 -21.59 -6.96
N ARG A 126 7.61 -21.20 -5.72
CA ARG A 126 7.10 -19.97 -5.08
C ARG A 126 7.57 -18.70 -5.79
N ALA A 127 8.79 -18.62 -6.31
CA ALA A 127 9.28 -17.46 -7.06
C ALA A 127 8.68 -17.37 -8.48
N SER A 128 8.34 -18.50 -9.08
CA SER A 128 7.56 -18.60 -10.32
C SER A 128 6.10 -18.24 -10.07
N LEU A 129 5.53 -18.76 -8.98
CA LEU A 129 4.19 -18.45 -8.51
C LEU A 129 4.08 -16.98 -8.10
N LEU A 130 5.07 -16.38 -7.44
CA LEU A 130 5.13 -14.96 -7.07
C LEU A 130 5.36 -14.05 -8.28
N ARG A 131 6.02 -14.53 -9.35
CA ARG A 131 6.07 -13.83 -10.63
C ARG A 131 4.75 -13.94 -11.39
N THR A 132 4.06 -15.06 -11.28
CA THR A 132 2.74 -15.31 -11.90
C THR A 132 1.61 -14.63 -11.12
N ILE A 133 1.73 -14.55 -9.80
CA ILE A 133 0.92 -13.78 -8.86
C ILE A 133 1.32 -12.32 -8.94
N GLY A 134 2.56 -11.93 -9.25
CA GLY A 134 2.94 -10.54 -9.47
C GLY A 134 2.40 -10.01 -10.80
N ARG A 135 2.47 -10.80 -11.88
CA ARG A 135 1.76 -10.53 -13.14
C ARG A 135 0.24 -10.63 -12.96
N GLY A 136 -0.18 -11.58 -12.14
CA GLY A 136 -1.55 -11.83 -11.74
C GLY A 136 -2.11 -10.76 -10.81
N LEU A 137 -1.30 -10.07 -10.00
CA LEU A 137 -1.62 -8.93 -9.14
C LEU A 137 -1.49 -7.64 -9.93
N CYS A 138 -0.63 -7.51 -10.93
CA CYS A 138 -0.77 -6.39 -11.87
C CYS A 138 -2.08 -6.54 -12.68
N ALA A 139 -2.49 -7.77 -13.01
CA ALA A 139 -3.78 -8.07 -13.61
C ALA A 139 -4.95 -8.04 -12.59
N LEU A 140 -4.75 -8.40 -11.32
CA LEU A 140 -5.72 -8.39 -10.21
C LEU A 140 -5.65 -7.12 -9.38
N GLU A 141 -4.77 -6.17 -9.67
CA GLU A 141 -4.91 -4.76 -9.29
C GLU A 141 -5.74 -4.08 -10.37
N ALA A 142 -5.63 -4.52 -11.64
CA ALA A 142 -6.60 -4.16 -12.67
C ALA A 142 -7.99 -4.82 -12.48
N LEU A 143 -8.09 -6.00 -11.84
CA LEU A 143 -9.35 -6.71 -11.57
C LEU A 143 -9.80 -6.68 -10.08
N GLY A 144 -8.92 -6.53 -9.10
CA GLY A 144 -9.27 -6.36 -7.66
C GLY A 144 -9.76 -4.95 -7.36
N ASP A 145 -9.39 -4.01 -8.22
CA ASP A 145 -10.08 -2.74 -8.40
C ASP A 145 -11.41 -2.90 -9.15
N HIS A 146 -11.96 -4.10 -9.40
CA HIS A 146 -13.25 -4.21 -10.10
C HIS A 146 -14.33 -3.37 -9.45
N SER A 147 -14.37 -3.25 -8.12
CA SER A 147 -15.40 -2.43 -7.47
C SER A 147 -15.14 -0.93 -7.62
N ALA A 148 -13.88 -0.49 -7.58
CA ALA A 148 -13.53 0.92 -7.60
C ALA A 148 -13.24 1.43 -9.00
N LEU A 149 -12.57 0.66 -9.85
CA LEU A 149 -12.57 0.80 -11.31
C LEU A 149 -14.00 0.81 -11.85
N ARG A 150 -14.90 -0.10 -11.46
CA ARG A 150 -16.31 -0.06 -11.92
C ARG A 150 -17.01 1.20 -11.43
N ARG A 151 -16.84 1.61 -10.16
CA ARG A 151 -17.44 2.86 -9.67
C ARG A 151 -16.90 4.07 -10.42
N THR A 152 -15.58 4.20 -10.57
CA THR A 152 -14.95 5.30 -11.31
C THR A 152 -15.34 5.27 -12.79
N LEU A 153 -15.40 4.09 -13.40
CA LEU A 153 -15.85 3.89 -14.78
C LEU A 153 -17.30 4.32 -14.95
N VAL A 154 -18.21 3.84 -14.10
CA VAL A 154 -19.65 4.15 -14.18
C VAL A 154 -19.89 5.62 -13.91
N ILE A 155 -19.24 6.22 -12.90
CA ILE A 155 -19.36 7.65 -12.60
C ILE A 155 -18.88 8.47 -13.80
N ARG A 156 -17.66 8.23 -14.30
CA ARG A 156 -17.12 8.99 -15.45
C ARG A 156 -17.94 8.76 -16.72
N TRP A 157 -18.35 7.54 -17.00
CA TRP A 157 -19.20 7.22 -18.14
C TRP A 157 -20.55 7.94 -18.05
N SER A 158 -21.17 7.99 -16.87
CA SER A 158 -22.44 8.70 -16.66
C SER A 158 -22.31 10.21 -16.86
N HIS A 159 -21.19 10.81 -16.46
CA HIS A 159 -20.92 12.23 -16.71
C HIS A 159 -20.63 12.54 -18.18
N LEU A 160 -20.03 11.60 -18.91
CA LEU A 160 -19.77 11.75 -20.35
C LEU A 160 -21.03 11.51 -21.21
N ASN A 161 -22.09 10.92 -20.64
CA ASN A 161 -23.33 10.59 -21.35
C ASN A 161 -24.58 11.07 -20.57
N PRO A 162 -24.73 12.39 -20.30
CA PRO A 162 -25.79 12.91 -19.42
C PRO A 162 -27.21 12.82 -20.02
N ASN A 163 -27.33 12.74 -21.35
CA ASN A 163 -28.60 12.86 -22.07
C ASN A 163 -29.19 11.52 -22.52
N GLN A 164 -28.91 10.43 -21.82
CA GLN A 164 -29.40 9.11 -22.23
C GLN A 164 -30.93 9.05 -22.06
N PRO A 165 -31.72 8.84 -23.13
CA PRO A 165 -33.18 8.83 -23.03
C PRO A 165 -33.64 7.65 -22.16
N PRO A 166 -34.63 7.84 -21.27
CA PRO A 166 -35.04 6.82 -20.31
C PRO A 166 -35.72 5.60 -20.95
N ASP A 167 -36.20 5.75 -22.18
CA ASP A 167 -37.01 4.75 -22.88
C ASP A 167 -36.19 3.83 -23.81
N GLU A 168 -34.91 4.12 -24.03
CA GLU A 168 -34.04 3.31 -24.90
C GLU A 168 -33.13 2.39 -24.09
N SER A 169 -32.81 1.22 -24.65
CA SER A 169 -31.83 0.31 -24.04
C SER A 169 -30.49 1.04 -23.87
N PRO A 170 -29.92 1.10 -22.64
CA PRO A 170 -28.67 1.82 -22.40
C PRO A 170 -27.46 1.15 -23.06
N TRP A 171 -27.63 -0.04 -23.64
CA TRP A 171 -26.60 -0.89 -24.23
C TRP A 171 -26.63 -0.83 -25.77
N THR A 172 -26.42 0.36 -26.33
CA THR A 172 -26.18 0.53 -27.76
C THR A 172 -24.69 0.27 -28.07
N THR A 173 -24.36 0.02 -29.35
CA THR A 173 -22.96 -0.10 -29.79
C THR A 173 -22.16 1.16 -29.51
N GLU A 174 -22.80 2.32 -29.60
CA GLU A 174 -22.22 3.63 -29.29
C GLU A 174 -21.90 3.79 -27.80
N THR A 175 -22.83 3.41 -26.92
CA THR A 175 -22.61 3.49 -25.46
C THR A 175 -21.57 2.48 -24.99
N LEU A 176 -21.52 1.29 -25.59
CA LEU A 176 -20.46 0.30 -25.35
C LEU A 176 -19.08 0.81 -25.80
N ASN A 177 -19.01 1.48 -26.94
CA ASN A 177 -17.76 2.10 -27.41
C ASN A 177 -17.31 3.24 -26.48
N ALA A 178 -18.23 4.11 -26.05
CA ALA A 178 -17.93 5.16 -25.08
C ALA A 178 -17.47 4.58 -23.72
N LEU A 179 -18.13 3.53 -23.23
CA LEU A 179 -17.74 2.82 -22.02
C LEU A 179 -16.34 2.20 -22.16
N PHE A 180 -16.04 1.57 -23.29
CA PHE A 180 -14.73 0.98 -23.57
C PHE A 180 -13.63 2.05 -23.63
N ARG A 181 -13.85 3.17 -24.31
CA ARG A 181 -12.91 4.32 -24.34
C ARG A 181 -12.66 4.87 -22.94
N THR A 182 -13.72 5.03 -22.15
CA THR A 182 -13.63 5.48 -20.76
C THR A 182 -12.79 4.50 -19.93
N LEU A 183 -13.05 3.19 -20.05
CA LEU A 183 -12.29 2.14 -19.36
C LEU A 183 -10.80 2.19 -19.72
N VAL A 184 -10.47 2.24 -21.02
CA VAL A 184 -9.08 2.34 -21.47
C VAL A 184 -8.43 3.64 -20.96
N GLY A 185 -9.13 4.76 -21.02
CA GLY A 185 -8.66 6.04 -20.47
C GLY A 185 -8.31 5.93 -18.98
N VAL A 186 -9.19 5.32 -18.17
CA VAL A 186 -8.95 5.14 -16.73
C VAL A 186 -7.76 4.22 -16.48
N LEU A 187 -7.61 3.14 -17.24
CA LEU A 187 -6.47 2.22 -17.14
C LEU A 187 -5.15 2.92 -17.50
N VAL A 188 -5.14 3.71 -18.56
CA VAL A 188 -3.98 4.47 -19.01
C VAL A 188 -3.57 5.52 -17.96
N GLU A 189 -4.52 6.25 -17.38
CA GLU A 189 -4.23 7.18 -16.27
C GLU A 189 -3.69 6.48 -15.03
N THR A 190 -4.28 5.35 -14.68
CA THR A 190 -3.86 4.56 -13.52
C THR A 190 -2.42 4.07 -13.71
N PHE A 191 -2.11 3.54 -14.90
CA PHE A 191 -0.76 3.13 -15.25
C PHE A 191 0.23 4.32 -15.27
N ALA A 192 -0.18 5.46 -15.83
CA ALA A 192 0.64 6.67 -15.86
C ALA A 192 0.97 7.18 -14.45
N PHE A 193 -0.01 7.20 -13.54
CA PHE A 193 0.20 7.57 -12.14
C PHE A 193 1.19 6.61 -11.45
N HIS A 194 0.96 5.30 -11.55
CA HIS A 194 1.81 4.30 -10.88
C HIS A 194 3.24 4.31 -11.43
N SER A 195 3.40 4.36 -12.76
CA SER A 195 4.72 4.45 -13.39
C SER A 195 5.44 5.74 -12.98
N GLY A 196 4.75 6.89 -12.94
CA GLY A 196 5.29 8.15 -12.44
C GLY A 196 5.79 8.05 -10.99
N VAL A 197 4.98 7.47 -10.09
CA VAL A 197 5.37 7.25 -8.69
C VAL A 197 6.55 6.29 -8.58
N ILE A 198 6.57 5.18 -9.31
CA ILE A 198 7.68 4.21 -9.30
C ILE A 198 8.98 4.85 -9.80
N CYS A 199 8.93 5.60 -10.91
CA CYS A 199 10.08 6.33 -11.43
C CYS A 199 10.58 7.39 -10.45
N ALA A 200 9.68 8.16 -9.83
CA ALA A 200 10.04 9.15 -8.82
C ALA A 200 10.68 8.51 -7.57
N CYS A 201 10.11 7.39 -7.08
CA CYS A 201 10.71 6.59 -6.01
C CYS A 201 12.13 6.14 -6.39
N PHE A 202 12.31 5.58 -7.59
CA PHE A 202 13.63 5.15 -8.06
C PHE A 202 14.65 6.29 -8.05
N ILE A 203 14.27 7.49 -8.52
CA ILE A 203 15.12 8.68 -8.52
C ILE A 203 15.45 9.10 -7.08
N VAL A 204 14.45 9.22 -6.21
CA VAL A 204 14.64 9.63 -4.81
C VAL A 204 15.55 8.66 -4.05
N LEU A 205 15.32 7.35 -4.20
CA LEU A 205 16.17 6.33 -3.57
C LEU A 205 17.59 6.38 -4.13
N SER A 206 17.76 6.52 -5.45
CA SER A 206 19.08 6.65 -6.08
C SER A 206 19.85 7.89 -5.59
N VAL A 207 19.17 9.02 -5.41
CA VAL A 207 19.77 10.24 -4.86
C VAL A 207 20.12 10.05 -3.39
N ALA A 208 19.21 9.48 -2.60
CA ALA A 208 19.44 9.20 -1.18
C ALA A 208 20.63 8.27 -0.98
N ASP A 209 20.79 7.23 -1.80
CA ASP A 209 21.91 6.29 -1.72
C ASP A 209 23.23 6.96 -2.11
N ARG A 210 23.23 7.86 -3.09
CA ARG A 210 24.42 8.66 -3.47
C ARG A 210 24.87 9.59 -2.35
N ILE A 211 23.92 10.24 -1.67
CA ILE A 211 24.20 11.09 -0.51
C ILE A 211 24.64 10.24 0.68
N GLY A 212 23.96 9.11 0.90
CA GLY A 212 24.16 8.17 1.99
C GLY A 212 25.52 7.48 1.94
N LYS A 213 26.06 7.13 0.76
CA LYS A 213 27.41 6.56 0.63
C LYS A 213 28.53 7.43 1.22
N ARG A 214 28.26 8.72 1.43
CA ARG A 214 29.18 9.65 2.10
C ARG A 214 29.17 9.52 3.63
N SER A 215 28.12 8.91 4.18
CA SER A 215 27.92 8.63 5.60
C SER A 215 28.02 7.12 5.85
N LYS A 216 28.84 6.67 6.81
CA LYS A 216 29.00 5.23 7.15
C LYS A 216 27.78 4.64 7.90
N ASN A 217 26.57 5.14 7.64
CA ASN A 217 25.37 4.69 8.34
C ASN A 217 24.93 3.32 7.81
N GLU A 218 24.67 2.40 8.73
CA GLU A 218 24.03 1.13 8.38
C GLU A 218 22.64 1.38 7.76
N LEU A 219 22.33 0.64 6.69
CA LEU A 219 21.01 0.68 6.07
C LEU A 219 19.93 0.21 7.06
N SER A 220 18.83 0.96 7.16
CA SER A 220 17.66 0.57 7.96
C SER A 220 17.09 -0.76 7.48
N ALA A 221 16.51 -1.55 8.40
CA ALA A 221 15.98 -2.88 8.06
C ALA A 221 14.88 -2.79 6.97
N ILE A 222 14.06 -1.73 7.00
CA ILE A 222 13.09 -1.43 5.92
C ILE A 222 13.80 -1.34 4.56
N ARG A 223 14.92 -0.62 4.47
CA ARG A 223 15.66 -0.45 3.21
C ARG A 223 16.27 -1.75 2.71
N ARG A 224 16.63 -2.68 3.62
CA ARG A 224 17.16 -4.00 3.25
C ARG A 224 16.09 -4.90 2.65
N GLU A 225 14.88 -4.85 3.20
CA GLU A 225 13.73 -5.65 2.74
C GLU A 225 12.89 -4.96 1.65
N PHE A 226 13.26 -3.73 1.25
CA PHE A 226 12.52 -2.96 0.26
C PHE A 226 12.55 -3.62 -1.13
N ARG A 227 11.37 -3.73 -1.75
CA ARG A 227 11.18 -4.21 -3.13
C ARG A 227 10.29 -3.24 -3.88
N PHE A 228 10.59 -2.98 -5.16
CA PHE A 228 9.76 -2.07 -5.98
C PHE A 228 8.30 -2.53 -6.12
N SER A 229 8.02 -3.83 -6.00
CA SER A 229 6.67 -4.38 -5.97
C SER A 229 5.84 -3.92 -4.75
N LEU A 230 6.49 -3.42 -3.68
CA LEU A 230 5.78 -2.87 -2.53
C LEU A 230 5.14 -1.52 -2.84
N ILE A 231 5.64 -0.78 -3.84
CA ILE A 231 5.09 0.52 -4.23
C ILE A 231 3.63 0.39 -4.71
N PRO A 232 3.30 -0.39 -5.76
CA PRO A 232 1.92 -0.53 -6.22
C PRO A 232 1.02 -1.14 -5.12
N LEU A 233 1.50 -2.12 -4.37
CA LEU A 233 0.74 -2.72 -3.27
C LEU A 233 0.41 -1.69 -2.17
N THR A 234 1.34 -0.80 -1.88
CA THR A 234 1.15 0.31 -0.93
C THR A 234 0.14 1.31 -1.45
N LEU A 235 0.22 1.69 -2.73
CA LEU A 235 -0.75 2.59 -3.36
C LEU A 235 -2.16 1.97 -3.36
N PHE A 236 -2.26 0.67 -3.62
CA PHE A 236 -3.49 -0.09 -3.54
C PHE A 236 -4.08 -0.05 -2.11
N TYR A 237 -3.30 -0.40 -1.10
CA TYR A 237 -3.75 -0.36 0.30
C TYR A 237 -4.16 1.05 0.74
N SER A 238 -3.38 2.07 0.39
CA SER A 238 -3.70 3.48 0.66
C SER A 238 -4.96 3.97 -0.06
N SER A 239 -5.37 3.33 -1.16
CA SER A 239 -6.58 3.69 -1.88
C SER A 239 -7.86 3.31 -1.12
N LEU A 240 -7.80 2.36 -0.18
CA LEU A 240 -8.97 1.90 0.58
C LEU A 240 -9.60 3.02 1.40
N THR A 241 -8.81 3.92 1.98
CA THR A 241 -9.32 5.11 2.68
C THR A 241 -10.15 5.99 1.74
N LYS A 242 -9.66 6.25 0.53
CA LYS A 242 -10.38 7.01 -0.50
C LYS A 242 -11.70 6.32 -0.86
N LEU A 243 -11.67 5.01 -1.09
CA LEU A 243 -12.86 4.25 -1.47
C LEU A 243 -13.90 4.20 -0.36
N PHE A 244 -13.46 4.05 0.89
CA PHE A 244 -14.32 4.09 2.05
C PHE A 244 -15.01 5.45 2.20
N LEU A 245 -14.27 6.55 2.05
CA LEU A 245 -14.85 7.90 2.12
C LEU A 245 -15.81 8.19 0.95
N LEU A 246 -15.47 7.77 -0.26
CA LEU A 246 -16.40 7.86 -1.40
C LEU A 246 -17.66 7.04 -1.16
N PHE A 247 -17.53 5.85 -0.58
CA PHE A 247 -18.68 5.03 -0.20
C PHE A 247 -19.55 5.74 0.85
N LEU A 248 -18.95 6.36 1.87
CA LEU A 248 -19.70 7.16 2.84
C LEU A 248 -20.45 8.33 2.18
N LEU A 249 -19.85 9.02 1.20
CA LEU A 249 -20.52 10.08 0.45
C LEU A 249 -21.70 9.55 -0.40
N THR A 250 -21.63 8.30 -0.90
CA THR A 250 -22.76 7.70 -1.62
C THR A 250 -23.95 7.38 -0.71
N ILE A 251 -23.69 6.99 0.54
CA ILE A 251 -24.74 6.70 1.54
C ILE A 251 -25.27 8.01 2.13
N TRP A 252 -24.37 8.91 2.49
CA TRP A 252 -24.65 10.18 3.15
C TRP A 252 -24.60 11.32 2.13
N ARG A 253 -25.50 11.30 1.16
CA ARG A 253 -25.69 12.48 0.29
C ARG A 253 -26.08 13.66 1.17
N PRO A 254 -25.33 14.77 1.16
CA PRO A 254 -25.75 15.96 1.89
C PRO A 254 -27.10 16.42 1.33
N SER A 255 -28.13 16.42 2.17
CA SER A 255 -29.42 16.99 1.83
C SER A 255 -29.23 18.49 1.59
N GLY A 256 -29.43 18.96 0.37
CA GLY A 256 -29.27 20.37 -0.02
C GLY A 256 -30.26 21.34 0.65
N ASP A 257 -31.12 20.87 1.54
CA ASP A 257 -32.21 21.65 2.16
C ASP A 257 -31.92 22.09 3.62
N GLY A 258 -30.69 21.86 4.12
CA GLY A 258 -30.31 22.27 5.48
C GLY A 258 -29.75 23.70 5.53
N PRO A 259 -30.13 24.54 6.52
CA PRO A 259 -29.49 25.84 6.69
C PRO A 259 -27.99 25.64 6.93
N PRO A 260 -27.12 26.51 6.36
CA PRO A 260 -25.68 26.33 6.44
C PRO A 260 -25.24 26.28 7.91
N LEU A 261 -24.56 25.19 8.30
CA LEU A 261 -23.94 25.07 9.61
C LEU A 261 -22.90 26.19 9.76
N ARG A 262 -23.25 27.26 10.48
CA ARG A 262 -22.30 28.31 10.87
C ARG A 262 -21.33 27.75 11.90
N TRP A 263 -20.18 27.26 11.44
CA TRP A 263 -19.06 26.98 12.31
C TRP A 263 -18.55 28.29 12.95
N PRO A 264 -18.21 28.30 14.25
CA PRO A 264 -17.91 29.52 15.01
C PRO A 264 -16.63 30.26 14.57
N PHE A 265 -15.88 29.75 13.59
CA PHE A 265 -14.59 30.28 13.16
C PHE A 265 -14.58 30.96 11.79
N GLY A 266 -15.74 31.25 11.18
CA GLY A 266 -15.80 32.07 9.95
C GLY A 266 -15.09 31.48 8.72
N LEU A 267 -14.66 30.23 8.77
CA LEU A 267 -14.10 29.50 7.64
C LEU A 267 -15.26 29.06 6.74
N GLN A 268 -15.72 29.95 5.86
CA GLN A 268 -16.57 29.63 4.70
C GLN A 268 -15.88 28.69 3.69
N ILE A 269 -14.64 28.27 3.96
CA ILE A 269 -13.87 27.38 3.09
C ILE A 269 -14.55 26.01 2.89
N PHE A 270 -15.51 25.61 3.73
CA PHE A 270 -16.23 24.33 3.57
C PHE A 270 -17.74 24.50 3.31
N SER A 271 -18.15 25.57 2.63
CA SER A 271 -19.51 25.63 2.06
C SER A 271 -19.70 24.51 1.05
N ASP A 272 -20.82 23.79 1.16
CA ASP A 272 -21.18 22.69 0.25
C ASP A 272 -21.41 23.13 -1.20
N GLU A 273 -21.59 24.43 -1.40
CA GLU A 273 -21.82 25.05 -2.70
C GLU A 273 -20.53 25.33 -3.47
N ASP A 274 -19.38 25.48 -2.79
CA ASP A 274 -18.13 25.90 -3.42
C ASP A 274 -17.07 24.79 -3.53
N ILE A 275 -17.16 23.74 -2.71
CA ILE A 275 -16.19 22.64 -2.70
C ILE A 275 -16.83 21.34 -3.16
N ASP A 276 -16.36 20.84 -4.31
CA ASP A 276 -16.62 19.46 -4.74
C ASP A 276 -15.94 18.49 -3.75
N ARG A 277 -16.72 17.99 -2.79
CA ARG A 277 -16.29 17.04 -1.77
C ARG A 277 -15.75 15.75 -2.40
N GLU A 278 -16.33 15.31 -3.52
CA GLU A 278 -15.86 14.11 -4.19
C GLU A 278 -14.49 14.34 -4.81
N TRP A 279 -14.26 15.52 -5.40
CA TRP A 279 -12.95 15.95 -5.85
C TRP A 279 -11.96 15.94 -4.68
N VAL A 280 -12.25 16.62 -3.56
CA VAL A 280 -11.35 16.66 -2.39
C VAL A 280 -11.00 15.26 -1.88
N VAL A 281 -11.98 14.36 -1.78
CA VAL A 281 -11.74 12.97 -1.35
C VAL A 281 -10.86 12.22 -2.35
N ARG A 282 -11.16 12.33 -3.65
CA ARG A 282 -10.42 11.61 -4.70
C ARG A 282 -8.96 12.02 -4.76
N ASN A 283 -8.73 13.30 -4.54
CA ASN A 283 -7.54 14.00 -5.00
C ASN A 283 -6.63 14.37 -3.82
N VAL A 284 -7.14 15.19 -2.91
CA VAL A 284 -6.39 15.62 -1.73
C VAL A 284 -6.21 14.46 -0.74
N LEU A 285 -7.31 13.85 -0.30
CA LEU A 285 -7.23 12.76 0.69
C LEU A 285 -6.58 11.50 0.10
N GLY A 286 -6.88 11.18 -1.15
CA GLY A 286 -6.25 10.06 -1.86
C GLY A 286 -4.74 10.25 -2.06
N GLY A 287 -4.28 11.47 -2.40
CA GLY A 287 -2.86 11.78 -2.49
C GLY A 287 -2.14 11.71 -1.15
N MET A 288 -2.76 12.24 -0.09
CA MET A 288 -2.20 12.19 1.26
C MET A 288 -2.11 10.77 1.82
N SER A 289 -3.13 9.92 1.57
CA SER A 289 -3.11 8.52 2.00
C SER A 289 -2.03 7.72 1.26
N ALA A 290 -1.84 7.97 -0.04
CA ALA A 290 -0.76 7.39 -0.83
C ALA A 290 0.62 7.83 -0.32
N GLY A 291 0.79 9.14 -0.06
CA GLY A 291 2.04 9.68 0.50
C GLY A 291 2.36 9.10 1.88
N PHE A 292 1.34 8.92 2.74
CA PHE A 292 1.50 8.24 4.02
C PHE A 292 1.98 6.79 3.85
N GLY A 293 1.34 6.01 2.96
CA GLY A 293 1.74 4.64 2.68
C GLY A 293 3.19 4.57 2.18
N LEU A 294 3.56 5.43 1.22
CA LEU A 294 4.93 5.50 0.71
C LEU A 294 5.95 5.82 1.81
N ARG A 295 5.59 6.68 2.76
CA ARG A 295 6.46 6.98 3.91
C ARG A 295 6.75 5.75 4.75
N VAL A 296 5.77 4.85 4.90
CA VAL A 296 5.95 3.60 5.65
C VAL A 296 6.99 2.69 5.00
N ILE A 297 7.06 2.65 3.66
CA ILE A 297 7.98 1.76 2.94
C ILE A 297 9.33 2.37 2.58
N LEU A 298 9.40 3.69 2.34
CA LEU A 298 10.64 4.33 1.88
C LEU A 298 11.53 4.82 3.04
N ASP A 299 10.94 4.96 4.23
CA ASP A 299 11.57 5.54 5.42
C ASP A 299 12.20 6.91 5.14
N THR A 300 11.52 7.72 4.32
CA THR A 300 11.97 9.06 3.92
C THR A 300 11.19 10.16 4.64
N PRO A 301 11.80 11.35 4.79
CA PRO A 301 11.08 12.55 5.23
C PRO A 301 9.82 12.82 4.39
N PRO A 302 8.76 13.39 4.98
CA PRO A 302 7.46 13.57 4.31
C PRO A 302 7.54 14.45 3.06
N ILE A 303 8.50 15.38 2.99
CA ILE A 303 8.67 16.22 1.80
C ILE A 303 8.98 15.40 0.54
N PHE A 304 9.77 14.33 0.66
CA PHE A 304 10.09 13.48 -0.49
C PHE A 304 8.88 12.67 -0.95
N THR A 305 8.08 12.15 -0.02
CA THR A 305 6.86 11.42 -0.39
C THR A 305 5.85 12.36 -1.06
N THR A 306 5.74 13.60 -0.61
CA THR A 306 4.90 14.61 -1.28
C THR A 306 5.39 14.90 -2.69
N LEU A 307 6.70 15.10 -2.89
CA LEU A 307 7.28 15.31 -4.22
C LEU A 307 7.05 14.10 -5.15
N ILE A 308 7.14 12.87 -4.62
CA ILE A 308 6.86 11.65 -5.37
C ILE A 308 5.41 11.62 -5.85
N ILE A 309 4.44 11.92 -4.98
CA ILE A 309 3.01 11.95 -5.34
C ILE A 309 2.73 13.06 -6.36
N ILE A 310 3.30 14.26 -6.17
CA ILE A 310 3.16 15.36 -7.14
C ILE A 310 3.74 14.96 -8.50
N CYS A 311 4.87 14.25 -8.54
CA CYS A 311 5.43 13.75 -9.80
C CYS A 311 4.49 12.75 -10.48
N GLY A 312 3.92 11.81 -9.72
CA GLY A 312 2.89 10.89 -10.22
C GLY A 312 1.67 11.63 -10.79
N TRP A 313 1.22 12.69 -10.12
CA TRP A 313 0.14 13.55 -10.59
C TRP A 313 0.48 14.28 -11.88
N VAL A 314 1.67 14.86 -12.00
CA VAL A 314 2.11 15.53 -13.23
C VAL A 314 2.10 14.54 -14.41
N VAL A 315 2.63 13.33 -14.23
CA VAL A 315 2.64 12.29 -15.27
C VAL A 315 1.22 11.86 -15.64
N LYS A 316 0.35 11.65 -14.65
CA LYS A 316 -1.07 11.33 -14.85
C LYS A 316 -1.79 12.43 -15.62
N THR A 317 -1.65 13.69 -15.21
CA THR A 317 -2.31 14.85 -15.83
C THR A 317 -1.83 15.03 -17.27
N ALA A 318 -0.53 14.92 -17.53
CA ALA A 318 0.00 14.94 -18.89
C ALA A 318 -0.61 13.83 -19.75
N MET A 319 -0.71 12.60 -19.21
CA MET A 319 -1.34 11.49 -19.93
C MET A 319 -2.84 11.74 -20.17
N SER A 320 -3.55 12.31 -19.19
CA SER A 320 -4.97 12.65 -19.31
C SER A 320 -5.23 13.63 -20.46
N HIS A 321 -4.40 14.68 -20.59
CA HIS A 321 -4.47 15.60 -21.72
C HIS A 321 -4.22 14.93 -23.07
N LEU A 322 -3.34 13.93 -23.12
CA LEU A 322 -3.09 13.17 -24.36
C LEU A 322 -4.27 12.30 -24.75
N VAL A 323 -4.96 11.69 -23.78
CA VAL A 323 -6.10 10.79 -24.05
C VAL A 323 -7.45 11.50 -24.09
N SER A 324 -7.59 12.72 -23.57
CA SER A 324 -8.88 13.40 -23.41
C SER A 324 -9.66 13.53 -24.72
N ARG A 325 -8.99 13.93 -25.80
CA ARG A 325 -9.61 14.05 -27.13
C ARG A 325 -10.06 12.70 -27.68
N TRP A 326 -9.31 11.62 -27.38
CA TRP A 326 -9.67 10.27 -27.83
C TRP A 326 -10.81 9.67 -27.01
N VAL A 327 -10.81 9.89 -25.69
CA VAL A 327 -11.86 9.38 -24.79
C VAL A 327 -13.17 10.13 -25.00
N GLY A 328 -13.13 11.48 -25.03
CA GLY A 328 -14.31 12.31 -25.22
C GLY A 328 -14.88 12.25 -26.63
N GLY A 329 -14.02 12.26 -27.65
CA GLY A 329 -14.43 12.29 -29.06
C GLY A 329 -14.75 13.69 -29.56
N ASP A 330 -15.34 14.57 -28.74
CA ASP A 330 -15.49 16.00 -28.99
C ASP A 330 -14.77 16.87 -27.93
N GLU A 331 -14.74 18.18 -28.15
CA GLU A 331 -14.01 19.12 -27.27
C GLU A 331 -14.68 19.24 -25.89
N GLN A 332 -16.03 19.31 -25.85
CA GLN A 332 -16.79 19.47 -24.62
C GLN A 332 -16.67 18.25 -23.69
N THR A 333 -16.79 17.03 -24.22
CA THR A 333 -16.62 15.81 -23.42
C THR A 333 -15.15 15.56 -23.08
N GLY A 334 -14.21 16.03 -23.91
CA GLY A 334 -12.78 16.06 -23.58
C GLY A 334 -12.48 16.94 -22.38
N GLU A 335 -13.10 18.12 -22.29
CA GLU A 335 -13.01 18.98 -21.10
C GLU A 335 -13.69 18.35 -19.87
N ALA A 336 -14.85 17.71 -20.05
CA ALA A 336 -15.50 16.96 -18.98
C ALA A 336 -14.59 15.82 -18.47
N TRP A 337 -13.95 15.07 -19.36
CA TRP A 337 -12.96 14.05 -19.00
C TRP A 337 -11.85 14.65 -18.13
N LEU A 338 -11.28 15.79 -18.54
CA LEU A 338 -10.23 16.47 -17.78
C LEU A 338 -10.72 16.88 -16.39
N ALA A 339 -11.92 17.46 -16.27
CA ALA A 339 -12.50 17.86 -14.98
C ALA A 339 -12.61 16.69 -13.99
N TYR A 340 -12.98 15.49 -14.47
CA TYR A 340 -13.08 14.27 -13.63
C TYR A 340 -11.78 13.44 -13.57
N SER A 341 -10.78 13.81 -14.37
CA SER A 341 -9.48 13.15 -14.45
C SER A 341 -8.44 13.81 -13.55
N ILE A 342 -8.49 15.13 -13.42
CA ILE A 342 -7.52 15.91 -12.65
C ILE A 342 -7.40 15.32 -11.23
N PRO A 343 -6.16 15.06 -10.79
CA PRO A 343 -5.81 14.33 -9.57
C PRO A 343 -6.14 15.12 -8.33
#